data_AF-A0A399ZVF5-F1
#
_entry.id   AF-A0A399ZVF5-F1
#
_cell.length_a   1.000
_cell.length_b   1.000
_cell.length_c   1.000
_cell.angle_alpha   90.00
_cell.angle_beta   90.00
_cell.angle_gamma   90.00
#
_symmetry.space_group_name_H-M   'P 1'
#
loop_
_entity.id
_entity.type
_entity.pdbx_description
1 polymer ?
#
loop_
_entity_poly.entity_id
_entity_poly.type
_entity_poly.pdbx_seq_one_letter_code
_entity_poly.pdbx_strand_id
1 'polypeptide(L)'
;MNEDYMKRFRKTPDSVFVKKIRTRLDKRERTQTVKRQSFRLALALIFVFGMSLIFSQTARAEVLQTVQQVQIIICNSKLGIDCGGDGIFTTTPNEYVPLSDVQDRFASPVILPAYVPQGFERRVNVEFFDITDQPALVVTWDRKNDFRLIKLVIARHSIDIQEYAQTLGKGAIEETVLNGKPAIIVRGVWNIGIHDNDFMMTALMWRYDENTVYALLSLEQAVPLTELKKMAESIP
;
A
#
# COMPACT_ATOMS: atom_id res chain seq x y z
N MET A 1 1.69 -44.23 -54.45
CA MET A 1 0.99 -44.91 -53.35
C MET A 1 -0.50 -44.84 -53.65
N ASN A 2 -1.17 -45.97 -53.89
CA ASN A 2 -2.53 -46.02 -54.45
C ASN A 2 -3.58 -45.75 -53.35
N GLU A 3 -4.34 -44.64 -53.42
CA GLU A 3 -5.31 -44.24 -52.39
C GLU A 3 -6.42 -45.27 -52.16
N ASP A 4 -6.74 -46.08 -53.17
CA ASP A 4 -7.73 -47.15 -53.07
C ASP A 4 -7.30 -48.29 -52.15
N TYR A 5 -5.99 -48.51 -51.99
CA TYR A 5 -5.47 -49.52 -51.07
C TYR A 5 -5.68 -49.08 -49.61
N MET A 6 -5.51 -47.78 -49.32
CA MET A 6 -5.71 -47.23 -47.98
C MET A 6 -7.17 -47.20 -47.55
N LYS A 7 -8.13 -47.13 -48.50
CA LYS A 7 -9.56 -47.17 -48.20
C LYS A 7 -10.04 -48.56 -47.77
N ARG A 8 -9.51 -49.64 -48.36
CA ARG A 8 -9.97 -51.01 -48.07
C ARG A 8 -9.57 -51.53 -46.68
N PHE A 9 -8.53 -50.98 -46.06
CA PHE A 9 -8.07 -51.39 -44.72
C PHE A 9 -8.47 -50.43 -43.59
N ARG A 10 -9.21 -49.36 -43.89
CA ARG A 10 -9.73 -48.48 -42.83
C ARG A 10 -10.92 -49.14 -42.15
N LYS A 11 -10.69 -49.69 -40.96
CA LYS A 11 -11.78 -49.96 -40.01
C LYS A 11 -12.55 -48.66 -39.81
N THR A 12 -13.86 -48.70 -40.02
CA THR A 12 -14.76 -47.58 -39.72
C THR A 12 -14.53 -47.18 -38.28
N PRO A 13 -14.11 -45.92 -38.00
CA PRO A 13 -13.84 -45.51 -36.64
C PRO A 13 -15.10 -45.67 -35.81
N ASP A 14 -14.93 -46.14 -34.58
CA ASP A 14 -16.01 -46.34 -33.62
C ASP A 14 -16.91 -45.09 -33.57
N SER A 15 -18.21 -45.27 -33.82
CA SER A 15 -19.17 -44.17 -33.90
C SER A 15 -19.25 -43.41 -32.58
N VAL A 16 -18.98 -44.08 -31.45
CA VAL A 16 -18.88 -43.47 -30.13
C VAL A 16 -17.68 -42.54 -30.05
N PHE A 17 -16.54 -42.96 -30.60
CA PHE A 17 -15.31 -42.15 -30.65
C PHE A 17 -15.46 -40.92 -31.55
N VAL A 18 -16.04 -41.09 -32.74
CA VAL A 18 -16.31 -39.98 -33.68
C VAL A 18 -17.25 -38.95 -33.05
N LYS A 19 -18.32 -39.41 -32.39
CA LYS A 19 -19.26 -38.55 -31.68
C LYS A 19 -18.56 -37.79 -30.54
N LYS A 20 -17.71 -38.46 -29.76
CA LYS A 20 -16.95 -37.86 -28.65
C LYS A 20 -15.96 -36.80 -29.11
N ILE A 21 -15.28 -37.00 -30.24
CA ILE A 21 -14.40 -35.99 -30.85
C ILE A 21 -15.21 -34.78 -31.31
N ARG A 22 -16.32 -34.99 -32.03
CA ARG A 22 -17.17 -33.89 -32.52
C ARG A 22 -17.71 -33.04 -31.37
N THR A 23 -18.21 -33.67 -30.29
CA THR A 23 -18.67 -32.94 -29.10
C THR A 23 -17.57 -32.14 -28.41
N ARG A 24 -16.32 -32.65 -28.40
CA ARG A 24 -15.18 -31.92 -27.83
C ARG A 24 -14.76 -30.72 -28.69
N LEU A 25 -14.80 -30.86 -30.01
CA LEU A 25 -14.48 -29.78 -30.94
C LEU A 25 -15.55 -28.68 -30.89
N ASP A 26 -16.83 -29.05 -30.97
CA ASP A 26 -17.95 -28.10 -30.90
C ASP A 26 -17.98 -27.35 -29.56
N LYS A 27 -17.64 -28.02 -28.44
CA LYS A 27 -17.55 -27.38 -27.13
C LYS A 27 -16.38 -26.39 -27.05
N ARG A 28 -15.23 -26.71 -27.64
CA ARG A 28 -14.03 -25.85 -27.63
C ARG A 28 -14.23 -24.61 -28.50
N GLU A 29 -14.87 -24.77 -29.66
CA GLU A 29 -15.20 -23.68 -30.57
C GLU A 29 -16.22 -22.73 -29.93
N ARG A 30 -17.34 -23.24 -29.39
CA ARG A 30 -18.30 -22.41 -28.64
C ARG A 30 -17.67 -21.66 -27.47
N THR A 31 -16.77 -22.31 -26.71
CA THR A 31 -16.10 -21.66 -25.57
C THR A 31 -15.13 -20.55 -26.02
N GLN A 32 -14.44 -20.73 -27.16
CA GLN A 32 -13.58 -19.69 -27.73
C GLN A 32 -14.37 -18.53 -28.31
N THR A 33 -15.50 -18.78 -28.98
CA THR A 33 -16.37 -17.72 -29.53
C THR A 33 -16.99 -16.88 -28.40
N VAL A 34 -17.45 -17.51 -27.32
CA VAL A 34 -17.99 -16.81 -26.14
C VAL A 34 -16.90 -15.98 -25.45
N LYS A 35 -15.68 -16.52 -25.25
CA LYS A 35 -14.56 -15.76 -24.70
C LYS A 35 -14.15 -14.56 -25.57
N ARG A 36 -14.19 -14.72 -26.89
CA ARG A 36 -13.84 -13.64 -27.83
C ARG A 36 -14.92 -12.57 -27.87
N GLN A 37 -16.19 -12.95 -27.76
CA GLN A 37 -17.32 -12.02 -27.68
C GLN A 37 -17.34 -11.27 -26.34
N SER A 38 -17.11 -11.95 -25.21
CA SER A 38 -17.05 -11.29 -23.90
C SER A 38 -15.87 -10.32 -23.79
N PHE A 39 -14.71 -10.67 -24.36
CA PHE A 39 -13.56 -9.75 -24.43
C PHE A 39 -13.87 -8.50 -25.27
N ARG A 40 -14.54 -8.65 -26.42
CA ARG A 40 -14.96 -7.51 -27.26
C ARG A 40 -15.98 -6.62 -26.55
N LEU A 41 -16.91 -7.21 -25.80
CA LEU A 41 -17.94 -6.48 -25.05
C LEU A 41 -17.33 -5.70 -23.88
N ALA A 42 -16.39 -6.31 -23.15
CA ALA A 42 -15.63 -5.63 -22.10
C ALA A 42 -14.79 -4.46 -22.65
N LEU A 43 -14.12 -4.66 -23.79
CA LEU A 43 -13.35 -3.61 -24.44
C LEU A 43 -14.24 -2.45 -24.90
N ALA A 44 -15.41 -2.74 -25.47
CA ALA A 44 -16.37 -1.73 -25.87
C ALA A 44 -16.92 -0.95 -24.67
N LEU A 45 -17.20 -1.61 -23.55
CA LEU A 45 -17.63 -0.94 -22.32
C LEU A 45 -16.54 -0.03 -21.73
N ILE A 46 -15.28 -0.48 -21.71
CA ILE A 46 -14.15 0.34 -21.27
C ILE A 46 -13.99 1.56 -22.18
N PHE A 47 -14.14 1.38 -23.50
CA PHE A 47 -14.05 2.48 -24.46
C PHE A 47 -15.20 3.48 -24.29
N VAL A 48 -16.44 3.00 -24.15
CA VAL A 48 -17.61 3.86 -23.90
C VAL A 48 -17.48 4.60 -22.57
N PHE A 49 -17.02 3.93 -21.52
CA PHE A 49 -16.78 4.55 -20.22
C PHE A 49 -15.65 5.60 -20.30
N GLY A 50 -14.54 5.27 -20.94
CA GLY A 50 -13.44 6.21 -21.19
C GLY A 50 -13.89 7.44 -21.99
N MET A 51 -14.68 7.25 -23.04
CA MET A 51 -15.26 8.35 -23.80
C MET A 51 -16.25 9.17 -22.95
N SER A 52 -17.09 8.53 -22.13
CA SER A 52 -17.97 9.29 -21.23
C SER A 52 -17.20 10.16 -20.24
N LEU A 53 -16.03 9.71 -19.75
CA LEU A 53 -15.16 10.50 -18.87
C LEU A 53 -14.46 11.66 -19.59
N ILE A 54 -14.17 11.53 -20.90
CA ILE A 54 -13.56 12.59 -21.71
C ILE A 54 -14.58 13.68 -22.04
N PHE A 55 -15.82 13.31 -22.39
CA PHE A 55 -16.81 14.25 -22.91
C PHE A 55 -17.83 14.76 -21.87
N SER A 56 -17.99 14.09 -20.72
CA SER A 56 -18.90 14.53 -19.65
C SER A 56 -18.12 15.09 -18.46
N GLN A 57 -18.18 16.42 -18.30
CA GLN A 57 -17.65 17.07 -17.10
C GLN A 57 -18.37 16.61 -15.82
N THR A 58 -19.66 16.28 -15.91
CA THR A 58 -20.47 15.77 -14.79
C THR A 58 -20.05 14.38 -14.36
N ALA A 59 -19.87 13.44 -15.30
CA ALA A 59 -19.38 12.09 -14.95
C ALA A 59 -17.95 12.14 -14.41
N ARG A 60 -17.10 13.01 -14.95
CA ARG A 60 -15.76 13.26 -14.44
C ARG A 60 -15.79 13.85 -13.03
N ALA A 61 -16.70 14.79 -12.76
CA ALA A 61 -16.88 15.40 -11.44
C ALA A 61 -17.43 14.40 -10.40
N GLU A 62 -18.33 13.51 -10.79
CA GLU A 62 -18.92 12.51 -9.88
C GLU A 62 -17.92 11.38 -9.56
N VAL A 63 -17.12 10.94 -10.53
CA VAL A 63 -16.00 10.01 -10.29
C VAL A 63 -14.91 10.66 -9.44
N LEU A 64 -14.58 11.93 -9.69
CA LEU A 64 -13.64 12.69 -8.85
C LEU A 64 -14.21 12.91 -7.43
N GLN A 65 -15.50 13.19 -7.28
CA GLN A 65 -16.17 13.29 -5.98
C GLN A 65 -16.19 11.97 -5.22
N THR A 66 -16.34 10.85 -5.92
CA THR A 66 -16.30 9.52 -5.30
C THR A 66 -14.88 9.18 -4.82
N VAL A 67 -13.85 9.55 -5.61
CA VAL A 67 -12.44 9.46 -5.20
C VAL A 67 -12.15 10.40 -4.02
N GLN A 68 -12.70 11.61 -4.03
CA GLN A 68 -12.62 12.56 -2.92
C GLN A 68 -13.35 12.07 -1.67
N GLN A 69 -14.48 11.36 -1.79
CA GLN A 69 -15.17 10.77 -0.65
C GLN A 69 -14.34 9.66 0.04
N VAL A 70 -13.49 8.95 -0.71
CA VAL A 70 -12.50 8.04 -0.12
C VAL A 70 -11.38 8.81 0.59
N GLN A 71 -11.00 10.01 0.11
CA GLN A 71 -10.05 10.89 0.80
C GLN A 71 -10.62 11.49 2.11
N ILE A 72 -11.93 11.74 2.18
CA ILE A 72 -12.57 12.53 3.26
C ILE A 72 -12.78 11.75 4.57
N ILE A 73 -12.74 10.41 4.56
CA ILE A 73 -13.01 9.61 5.78
C ILE A 73 -11.91 9.81 6.86
N ILE A 74 -10.70 10.24 6.47
CA ILE A 74 -9.59 10.52 7.41
C ILE A 74 -9.68 11.94 8.01
N CYS A 75 -10.34 12.87 7.32
CA CYS A 75 -10.33 14.30 7.66
C CYS A 75 -11.45 14.72 8.62
N ASN A 76 -12.14 13.78 9.26
CA ASN A 76 -13.20 14.11 10.21
C ASN A 76 -12.63 14.37 11.62
N SER A 77 -12.15 15.59 11.81
CA SER A 77 -12.27 16.46 13.00
C SER A 77 -11.88 15.97 14.42
N LYS A 78 -11.42 14.73 14.64
CA LYS A 78 -10.97 14.26 15.97
C LYS A 78 -9.46 14.34 16.19
N LEU A 79 -8.67 14.44 15.13
CA LEU A 79 -7.20 14.41 15.18
C LEU A 79 -6.54 15.80 15.07
N GLY A 80 -7.31 16.88 14.91
CA GLY A 80 -6.73 18.21 14.70
C GLY A 80 -5.91 18.36 13.40
N ILE A 81 -6.09 17.45 12.45
CA ILE A 81 -5.37 17.45 11.17
C ILE A 81 -6.14 18.33 10.20
N ASP A 82 -5.56 19.48 9.86
CA ASP A 82 -6.08 20.37 8.81
C ASP A 82 -5.73 19.79 7.43
N CYS A 83 -6.75 19.22 6.78
CA CYS A 83 -6.66 18.79 5.39
C CYS A 83 -6.96 20.00 4.50
N GLY A 84 -5.99 20.89 4.35
CA GLY A 84 -6.06 21.96 3.36
C GLY A 84 -6.36 21.39 1.97
N GLY A 85 -7.19 22.09 1.18
CA GLY A 85 -7.89 21.63 -0.03
C GLY A 85 -7.08 21.02 -1.18
N ASP A 86 -5.77 20.81 -0.97
CA ASP A 86 -4.85 20.16 -1.88
C ASP A 86 -4.39 18.79 -1.36
N GLY A 87 -5.02 18.21 -0.31
CA GLY A 87 -4.69 16.86 0.18
C GLY A 87 -3.27 16.73 0.76
N ILE A 88 -2.64 17.85 1.11
CA ILE A 88 -1.33 17.89 1.75
C ILE A 88 -1.53 17.67 3.25
N PHE A 89 -1.03 16.54 3.76
CA PHE A 89 -0.85 16.33 5.19
C PHE A 89 0.29 17.22 5.69
N THR A 90 -0.02 18.45 6.11
CA THR A 90 0.93 19.29 6.86
C THR A 90 0.56 19.26 8.32
N THR A 91 0.85 18.15 9.00
CA THR A 91 1.10 18.24 10.44
C THR A 91 2.50 18.82 10.58
N THR A 92 2.59 20.15 10.71
CA THR A 92 3.84 20.77 11.15
C THR A 92 3.99 20.42 12.63
N PRO A 93 5.15 19.92 13.08
CA PRO A 93 5.34 19.65 14.51
C PRO A 93 5.01 20.88 15.32
N ASN A 94 4.30 20.68 16.43
CA ASN A 94 4.02 21.76 17.36
C ASN A 94 5.35 22.31 17.90
N GLU A 95 6.29 21.41 18.18
CA GLU A 95 7.57 21.75 18.81
C GLU A 95 8.71 20.80 18.35
N TYR A 96 9.93 21.33 18.32
CA TYR A 96 11.17 20.54 18.26
C TYR A 96 11.83 20.57 19.63
N VAL A 97 11.82 19.43 20.32
CA VAL A 97 12.22 19.35 21.73
C VAL A 97 13.20 18.20 21.97
N PRO A 98 14.07 18.27 22.99
CA PRO A 98 14.87 17.14 23.42
C PRO A 98 14.00 15.92 23.76
N LEU A 99 14.48 14.71 23.45
CA LEU A 99 13.77 13.47 23.77
C LEU A 99 13.42 13.34 25.27
N SER A 100 14.30 13.82 26.14
CA SER A 100 14.10 13.81 27.60
C SER A 100 12.79 14.49 28.01
N ASP A 101 12.45 15.59 27.33
CA ASP A 101 11.33 16.45 27.70
C ASP A 101 10.00 15.87 27.20
N VAL A 102 10.06 15.02 26.17
CA VAL A 102 8.89 14.33 25.60
C VAL A 102 8.53 13.08 26.40
N GLN A 103 9.51 12.42 27.01
CA GLN A 103 9.31 11.16 27.73
C GLN A 103 8.24 11.31 28.83
N ASP A 104 8.25 12.45 29.53
CA ASP A 104 7.28 12.77 30.58
C ASP A 104 5.88 13.10 30.03
N ARG A 105 5.82 13.70 28.83
CA ARG A 105 4.56 14.11 28.17
C ARG A 105 3.85 12.95 27.47
N PHE A 106 4.60 12.00 26.93
CA PHE A 106 4.07 10.90 26.13
C PHE A 106 3.29 9.86 26.96
N ALA A 107 3.56 9.80 28.28
CA ALA A 107 2.90 8.92 29.24
C ALA A 107 2.91 7.41 28.87
N SER A 108 3.85 7.00 28.01
CA SER A 108 4.13 5.62 27.60
C SER A 108 5.64 5.47 27.36
N PRO A 109 6.24 4.27 27.48
CA PRO A 109 7.67 4.08 27.22
C PRO A 109 8.06 4.44 25.78
N VAL A 110 8.87 5.49 25.64
CA VAL A 110 9.54 5.82 24.39
C VAL A 110 10.84 5.02 24.34
N ILE A 111 10.84 3.91 23.61
CA ILE A 111 11.98 2.99 23.53
C ILE A 111 12.57 3.10 22.13
N LEU A 112 13.86 3.41 22.08
CA LEU A 112 14.57 3.57 20.82
C LEU A 112 15.33 2.30 20.44
N PRO A 113 15.57 2.08 19.14
CA PRO A 113 16.34 0.93 18.69
C PRO A 113 17.78 0.99 19.20
N ALA A 114 18.31 -0.15 19.65
CA ALA A 114 19.71 -0.28 20.05
C ALA A 114 20.66 -0.39 18.85
N TYR A 115 20.16 -0.89 17.71
CA TYR A 115 20.88 -0.95 16.45
C TYR A 115 20.45 0.21 15.55
N VAL A 116 21.43 0.92 15.00
CA VAL A 116 21.23 1.94 13.97
C VAL A 116 22.14 1.61 12.78
N PRO A 117 21.64 1.64 11.54
CA PRO A 117 22.47 1.41 10.36
C PRO A 117 23.69 2.34 10.31
N GLN A 118 24.82 1.82 9.82
CA GLN A 118 26.07 2.58 9.77
C GLN A 118 25.92 3.87 8.95
N GLY A 119 26.48 4.96 9.48
CA GLY A 119 26.51 6.28 8.82
C GLY A 119 25.26 7.13 9.06
N PHE A 120 24.31 6.63 9.86
CA PHE A 120 23.16 7.39 10.31
C PHE A 120 23.37 7.88 11.75
N GLU A 121 23.14 9.17 11.97
CA GLU A 121 23.27 9.81 13.28
C GLU A 121 21.91 10.37 13.71
N ARG A 122 21.51 10.12 14.96
CA ARG A 122 20.22 10.58 15.49
C ARG A 122 20.27 12.10 15.70
N ARG A 123 19.21 12.80 15.29
CA ARG A 123 19.00 14.18 15.72
C ARG A 123 18.85 14.27 17.24
N VAL A 124 19.32 15.38 17.81
CA VAL A 124 19.20 15.65 19.26
C VAL A 124 17.75 15.92 19.63
N ASN A 125 17.08 16.73 18.83
CA ASN A 125 15.67 17.08 19.01
C ASN A 125 14.77 16.15 18.23
N VAL A 126 13.60 15.88 18.79
CA VAL A 126 12.50 15.13 18.17
C VAL A 126 11.39 16.10 17.77
N GLU A 127 10.66 15.74 16.71
CA GLU A 127 9.43 16.42 16.34
C GLU A 127 8.33 15.92 17.27
N PHE A 128 7.69 16.80 18.05
CA PHE A 128 6.60 16.44 18.96
C PHE A 128 5.26 17.01 18.49
N PHE A 129 4.26 16.14 18.46
CA PHE A 129 2.88 16.43 18.09
C PHE A 129 2.01 16.21 19.32
N ASP A 130 1.62 17.31 19.95
CA ASP A 130 0.75 17.31 21.12
C ASP A 130 -0.71 17.34 20.67
N ILE A 131 -1.19 16.19 20.19
CA ILE A 131 -2.59 15.98 19.82
C ILE A 131 -3.31 15.43 21.05
N THR A 132 -4.38 16.09 21.47
CA THR A 132 -5.19 15.69 22.63
C THR A 132 -5.52 14.19 22.57
N ASP A 133 -5.19 13.47 23.64
CA ASP A 133 -5.35 12.01 23.81
C ASP A 133 -4.51 11.12 22.89
N GLN A 134 -3.77 11.67 21.94
CA GLN A 134 -3.02 10.91 20.92
C GLN A 134 -1.67 11.57 20.58
N PRO A 135 -0.80 11.81 21.58
CA PRO A 135 0.52 12.37 21.31
C PRO A 135 1.29 11.47 20.34
N ALA A 136 2.07 12.11 19.48
CA ALA A 136 3.01 11.43 18.60
C ALA A 136 4.35 12.14 18.63
N LEU A 137 5.42 11.38 18.41
CA LEU A 137 6.75 11.94 18.25
C LEU A 137 7.46 11.29 17.08
N VAL A 138 8.38 12.02 16.48
CA VAL A 138 9.21 11.54 15.38
C VAL A 138 10.67 11.71 15.72
N VAL A 139 11.37 10.58 15.78
CA VAL A 139 12.82 10.53 15.90
C VAL A 139 13.40 10.39 14.49
N THR A 140 14.35 11.25 14.16
CA THR A 140 15.00 11.25 12.84
C THR A 140 16.46 10.88 12.98
N TRP A 141 16.94 10.00 12.09
CA TRP A 141 18.35 9.75 11.86
C TRP A 141 18.73 10.22 10.47
N ASP A 142 19.72 11.11 10.40
CA ASP A 142 20.24 11.65 9.16
C ASP A 142 21.49 10.89 8.73
N ARG A 143 21.65 10.73 7.43
CA ARG A 143 22.92 10.29 6.86
C ARG A 143 23.79 11.51 6.56
N LYS A 144 25.02 11.51 7.06
CA LYS A 144 25.94 12.65 6.87
C LYS A 144 26.16 12.92 5.38
N ASN A 145 25.99 14.18 4.97
CA ASN A 145 26.13 14.67 3.58
C ASN A 145 25.15 14.05 2.57
N ASP A 146 23.97 13.62 3.02
CA ASP A 146 22.96 12.98 2.20
C ASP A 146 21.55 13.40 2.65
N PHE A 147 20.58 13.37 1.74
CA PHE A 147 19.17 13.68 2.04
C PHE A 147 18.40 12.43 2.48
N ARG A 148 19.00 11.25 2.36
CA ARG A 148 18.44 9.98 2.84
C ARG A 148 18.36 9.96 4.35
N LEU A 149 17.17 9.66 4.87
CA LEU A 149 16.88 9.70 6.29
C LEU A 149 15.97 8.54 6.72
N ILE A 150 16.14 8.15 7.98
CA ILE A 150 15.29 7.17 8.65
C ILE A 150 14.46 7.92 9.67
N LYS A 151 13.14 7.68 9.70
CA LYS A 151 12.24 8.22 10.73
C LYS A 151 11.65 7.09 11.53
N LEU A 152 11.54 7.27 12.84
CA LEU A 152 10.71 6.46 13.71
C LEU A 152 9.59 7.33 14.25
N VAL A 153 8.37 7.02 13.84
CA VAL A 153 7.16 7.62 14.41
C VAL A 153 6.70 6.71 15.54
N ILE A 154 6.49 7.31 16.71
CA ILE A 154 5.93 6.64 17.88
C ILE A 154 4.66 7.40 18.23
N ALA A 155 3.51 6.74 18.11
CA ALA A 155 2.21 7.34 18.32
C ALA A 155 1.45 6.58 19.40
N ARG A 156 0.88 7.32 20.34
CA ARG A 156 -0.07 6.79 21.32
C ARG A 156 -1.41 6.70 20.62
N HIS A 157 -1.69 5.56 20.03
CA HIS A 157 -2.73 5.52 19.02
C HIS A 157 -3.47 4.18 18.95
N SER A 158 -4.80 4.30 18.84
CA SER A 158 -5.76 3.18 18.76
C SER A 158 -6.25 2.89 17.34
N ILE A 159 -5.84 3.64 16.29
CA ILE A 159 -6.15 3.40 14.86
C ILE A 159 -5.87 1.93 14.68
N ASP A 160 -6.96 1.27 14.35
CA ASP A 160 -6.91 -0.06 13.86
C ASP A 160 -6.04 -0.02 12.61
N ILE A 161 -4.98 -0.82 12.58
CA ILE A 161 -4.11 -0.95 11.40
C ILE A 161 -4.97 -1.26 10.16
N GLN A 162 -6.16 -1.84 10.35
CA GLN A 162 -7.18 -2.03 9.34
C GLN A 162 -7.76 -0.72 8.75
N GLU A 163 -8.05 0.32 9.55
CA GLU A 163 -8.43 1.65 9.06
C GLU A 163 -7.25 2.30 8.32
N TYR A 164 -6.05 2.13 8.90
CA TYR A 164 -4.73 2.29 8.26
C TYR A 164 -4.70 1.82 6.81
N ALA A 165 -5.04 0.54 6.68
CA ALA A 165 -4.89 -0.22 5.45
C ALA A 165 -5.93 0.14 4.40
N GLN A 166 -7.13 0.57 4.82
CA GLN A 166 -8.21 0.97 3.91
C GLN A 166 -7.87 2.21 3.10
N THR A 167 -7.00 3.08 3.62
CA THR A 167 -6.60 4.32 2.95
C THR A 167 -5.46 4.11 1.95
N LEU A 168 -4.80 2.96 2.00
CA LEU A 168 -3.71 2.60 1.10
C LEU A 168 -4.24 1.73 -0.05
N GLY A 169 -3.77 2.00 -1.28
CA GLY A 169 -4.20 1.26 -2.46
C GLY A 169 -3.93 -0.25 -2.34
N LYS A 170 -4.78 -1.08 -2.96
CA LYS A 170 -4.60 -2.54 -2.98
C LYS A 170 -3.19 -2.90 -3.50
N GLY A 171 -2.41 -3.60 -2.69
CA GLY A 171 -1.03 -4.01 -3.01
C GLY A 171 0.07 -3.15 -2.38
N ALA A 172 -0.27 -2.06 -1.69
CA ALA A 172 0.70 -1.23 -0.97
C ALA A 172 1.14 -1.84 0.38
N ILE A 173 0.43 -2.88 0.85
CA ILE A 173 0.63 -3.48 2.18
C ILE A 173 1.00 -4.95 2.04
N GLU A 174 2.00 -5.35 2.81
CA GLU A 174 2.48 -6.73 2.95
C GLU A 174 2.50 -7.08 4.45
N GLU A 175 1.86 -8.18 4.83
CA GLU A 175 1.92 -8.69 6.21
C GLU A 175 3.29 -9.30 6.49
N THR A 176 3.82 -9.07 7.69
CA THR A 176 5.09 -9.66 8.16
C THR A 176 5.01 -9.95 9.66
N VAL A 177 6.06 -10.57 10.18
CA VAL A 177 6.26 -10.76 11.61
C VAL A 177 7.52 -10.00 12.04
N LEU A 178 7.47 -9.40 13.23
CA LEU A 178 8.60 -8.72 13.88
C LEU A 178 8.72 -9.26 15.31
N ASN A 179 9.83 -9.92 15.67
CA ASN A 179 10.00 -10.56 16.99
C ASN A 179 8.81 -11.43 17.43
N GLY A 180 8.21 -12.18 16.50
CA GLY A 180 7.05 -13.03 16.76
C GLY A 180 5.70 -12.30 16.86
N LYS A 181 5.69 -10.96 16.79
CA LYS A 181 4.46 -10.15 16.78
C LYS A 181 4.03 -9.79 15.35
N PRO A 182 2.72 -9.64 15.09
CA PRO A 182 2.22 -9.15 13.81
C PRO A 182 2.76 -7.75 13.48
N ALA A 183 3.16 -7.56 12.23
CA ALA A 183 3.63 -6.30 11.70
C ALA A 183 3.21 -6.17 10.23
N ILE A 184 3.27 -4.96 9.69
CA ILE A 184 2.98 -4.71 8.28
C ILE A 184 4.11 -3.92 7.64
N ILE A 185 4.32 -4.15 6.36
CA ILE A 185 5.20 -3.36 5.50
C ILE A 185 4.31 -2.56 4.57
N VAL A 186 4.53 -1.25 4.53
CA VAL A 186 3.90 -0.34 3.59
C VAL A 186 4.94 0.10 2.58
N ARG A 187 4.65 -0.05 1.29
CA ARG A 187 5.53 0.35 0.18
C ARG A 187 4.85 1.41 -0.66
N GLY A 188 5.60 2.48 -0.91
CA GLY A 188 5.08 3.66 -1.58
C GLY A 188 4.22 4.50 -0.65
N VAL A 189 4.25 5.81 -0.86
CA VAL A 189 3.22 6.72 -0.35
C VAL A 189 2.47 7.21 -1.55
N TRP A 190 1.15 7.11 -1.51
CA TRP A 190 0.34 7.99 -2.34
C TRP A 190 0.38 9.34 -1.64
N ASN A 191 1.15 10.29 -2.15
CA ASN A 191 1.00 11.66 -1.70
C ASN A 191 -0.38 12.12 -2.18
N ILE A 192 -1.34 12.22 -1.26
CA ILE A 192 -2.75 12.45 -1.59
C ILE A 192 -2.95 13.81 -2.28
N GLY A 193 -1.98 14.72 -2.15
CA GLY A 193 -1.97 16.02 -2.82
C GLY A 193 -1.08 16.16 -4.05
N ILE A 194 -0.05 15.33 -4.19
CA ILE A 194 0.87 15.39 -5.31
C ILE A 194 0.66 14.08 -6.07
N HIS A 195 -0.06 14.13 -7.19
CA HIS A 195 -0.31 12.97 -8.06
C HIS A 195 0.98 12.46 -8.71
N ASP A 196 1.95 12.05 -7.90
CA ASP A 196 3.28 11.71 -8.33
C ASP A 196 3.78 10.46 -7.62
N ASN A 197 4.36 9.56 -8.42
CA ASN A 197 4.81 8.23 -8.00
C ASN A 197 6.24 8.24 -7.44
N ASP A 198 6.85 9.42 -7.31
CA ASP A 198 8.29 9.55 -7.14
C ASP A 198 8.77 9.50 -5.67
N PHE A 199 7.86 9.47 -4.69
CA PHE A 199 8.27 9.34 -3.29
C PHE A 199 8.49 7.89 -2.88
N MET A 200 9.75 7.45 -2.94
CA MET A 200 10.15 6.08 -2.62
C MET A 200 10.28 5.87 -1.11
N MET A 201 9.17 5.53 -0.47
CA MET A 201 9.12 5.20 0.95
C MET A 201 8.90 3.71 1.19
N THR A 202 9.57 3.16 2.19
CA THR A 202 9.19 1.90 2.83
C THR A 202 8.97 2.15 4.32
N ALA A 203 7.83 1.75 4.85
CA ALA A 203 7.55 1.78 6.29
C ALA A 203 7.31 0.37 6.82
N LEU A 204 7.86 0.09 8.00
CA LEU A 204 7.58 -1.09 8.80
C LEU A 204 6.80 -0.63 10.02
N MET A 205 5.57 -1.11 10.18
CA MET A 205 4.68 -0.69 11.26
C MET A 205 4.29 -1.88 12.13
N TRP A 206 4.26 -1.67 13.44
CA TRP A 206 3.84 -2.70 14.40
C TRP A 206 3.29 -2.06 15.66
N ARG A 207 2.50 -2.85 16.38
CA ARG A 207 2.01 -2.49 17.71
C ARG A 207 3.04 -2.94 18.75
N TYR A 208 3.59 -2.00 19.51
CA TYR A 208 4.58 -2.30 20.55
C TYR A 208 3.89 -2.88 21.80
N ASP A 209 2.88 -2.16 22.28
CA ASP A 209 1.98 -2.52 23.39
C ASP A 209 0.52 -2.14 23.05
N GLU A 210 -0.41 -2.29 23.99
CA GLU A 210 -1.84 -2.01 23.76
C GLU A 210 -2.12 -0.58 23.25
N ASN A 211 -1.31 0.41 23.65
CA ASN A 211 -1.56 1.83 23.44
C ASN A 211 -0.53 2.50 22.50
N THR A 212 0.55 1.80 22.12
CA THR A 212 1.67 2.39 21.39
C THR A 212 1.91 1.68 20.06
N VAL A 213 1.90 2.47 18.98
CA VAL A 213 2.21 2.02 17.62
C VAL A 213 3.52 2.66 17.18
N TYR A 214 4.37 1.83 16.57
CA TYR A 214 5.64 2.23 16.00
C TYR A 214 5.53 2.13 14.47
N ALA A 215 6.07 3.12 13.79
CA ALA A 215 6.28 3.09 12.35
C ALA A 215 7.71 3.54 12.04
N LEU A 216 8.52 2.62 11.51
CA LEU A 216 9.88 2.88 11.11
C LEU A 216 9.93 3.05 9.59
N LEU A 217 10.33 4.23 9.12
CA LEU A 217 10.29 4.65 7.73
C LEU A 217 11.69 4.84 7.19
N SER A 218 11.93 4.30 6.00
CA SER A 218 13.09 4.62 5.16
C SER A 218 12.61 5.49 4.00
N LEU A 219 12.98 6.77 4.02
CA LEU A 219 12.68 7.71 2.93
C LEU A 219 13.76 7.61 1.84
N GLU A 220 13.38 7.76 0.58
CA GLU A 220 14.29 7.65 -0.58
C GLU A 220 15.13 6.36 -0.58
N GLN A 221 14.53 5.27 -0.06
CA GLN A 221 15.22 3.98 0.16
C GLN A 221 16.57 4.14 0.87
N ALA A 222 16.63 5.04 1.87
CA ALA A 222 17.79 5.27 2.75
C ALA A 222 18.52 3.99 3.16
N VAL A 223 17.74 2.97 3.51
CA VAL A 223 18.22 1.62 3.82
C VAL A 223 17.25 0.57 3.25
N PRO A 224 17.74 -0.65 2.93
CA PRO A 224 16.86 -1.73 2.53
C PRO A 224 15.98 -2.20 3.70
N LEU A 225 14.85 -2.85 3.39
CA LEU A 225 13.92 -3.39 4.37
C LEU A 225 14.60 -4.33 5.40
N THR A 226 15.63 -5.06 4.99
CA THR A 226 16.38 -5.95 5.90
C THR A 226 17.06 -5.18 7.03
N GLU A 227 17.57 -3.98 6.76
CA GLU A 227 18.20 -3.12 7.77
C GLU A 227 17.13 -2.42 8.64
N LEU A 228 15.99 -2.03 8.05
CA LEU A 228 14.84 -1.56 8.83
C LEU A 228 14.34 -2.61 9.81
N LYS A 229 14.23 -3.88 9.37
CA LYS A 229 13.82 -4.99 10.24
C LYS A 229 14.81 -5.17 11.39
N LYS A 230 16.10 -5.23 11.12
CA LYS A 230 17.13 -5.33 12.19
C LYS A 230 17.04 -4.18 13.19
N MET A 231 16.83 -2.95 12.71
CA MET A 231 16.64 -1.78 13.57
C MET A 231 15.39 -1.92 14.44
N ALA A 232 14.26 -2.29 13.86
CA ALA A 232 13.02 -2.51 14.60
C ALA A 232 13.11 -3.68 15.61
N GLU A 233 13.78 -4.78 15.25
CA GLU A 233 14.00 -5.94 16.13
C GLU A 233 14.92 -5.64 17.32
N SER A 234 15.75 -4.59 17.20
CA SER A 234 16.66 -4.13 18.27
C SER A 234 15.99 -3.25 19.32
N ILE A 235 14.68 -3.01 19.20
CA ILE A 235 13.87 -2.33 20.21
C ILE A 235 13.50 -3.39 21.26
N PRO A 236 13.95 -3.26 22.52
CA PRO A 236 13.73 -4.24 23.58
C PRO A 236 12.27 -4.35 24.02
#